data_AF-A0A964MY41-F1
#
_entry.id   AF-A0A964MY41-F1
#
_cell.length_a   1.000
_cell.length_b   1.000
_cell.length_c   1.000
_cell.angle_alpha   90.00
_cell.angle_beta   90.00
_cell.angle_gamma   90.00
#
_symmetry.space_group_name_H-M   'P 1'
#
loop_
_entity.id
_entity.type
_entity.pdbx_description
1 polymer ?
#
loop_
_entity_poly.entity_id
_entity_poly.type
_entity_poly.pdbx_seq_one_letter_code
_entity_poly.pdbx_strand_id
1 'polypeptide(L)'
;MTRAVRGEGWSLRELIAALPSDRFDHVFNHPAWTSDRISSYERLEFLGDSVLELAIARALYDRFPDFDDGDLAKIRAHVVSRHACAAVARELGLGELLVERAGDIPAPELERIA
;
A
#
# COMPACT_ATOMS: atom_id res chain seq x y z
N MET A 1 -15.60 18.65 18.51
CA MET A 1 -16.42 17.66 17.78
C MET A 1 -16.01 17.70 16.32
N THR A 2 -14.92 17.01 15.97
CA THR A 2 -14.39 17.01 14.59
C THR A 2 -15.16 15.97 13.79
N ARG A 3 -16.04 16.46 12.92
CA ARG A 3 -16.89 15.66 12.05
C ARG A 3 -15.99 14.85 11.12
N ALA A 4 -15.84 13.56 11.39
CA ALA A 4 -15.23 12.62 10.45
C ALA A 4 -15.97 12.73 9.12
N VAL A 5 -15.26 13.10 8.06
CA VAL A 5 -15.76 13.01 6.70
C VAL A 5 -15.87 11.52 6.39
N ARG A 6 -16.99 10.90 6.77
CA ARG A 6 -17.42 9.64 6.19
C ARG A 6 -17.94 9.96 4.80
N GLY A 7 -17.02 10.05 3.84
CA GLY A 7 -17.41 9.87 2.44
C GLY A 7 -17.94 8.45 2.30
N GLU A 8 -19.09 8.28 1.66
CA GLU A 8 -19.47 6.99 1.11
C GLU A 8 -18.42 6.63 0.07
N GLY A 9 -17.39 5.92 0.52
CA GLY A 9 -16.19 5.60 -0.23
C GLY A 9 -15.94 4.12 -0.13
N TRP A 10 -15.45 3.56 -1.23
CA TRP A 10 -15.06 2.17 -1.30
C TRP A 10 -13.97 1.91 -0.25
N SER A 11 -14.10 0.81 0.48
CA SER A 11 -13.01 0.27 1.28
C SER A 11 -11.85 -0.14 0.36
N LEU A 12 -10.62 -0.15 0.91
CA LEU A 12 -9.47 -0.62 0.14
C LEU A 12 -9.67 -2.07 -0.35
N ARG A 13 -10.33 -2.91 0.45
CA ARG A 13 -10.67 -4.29 0.05
C ARG A 13 -11.60 -4.32 -1.16
N GLU A 14 -12.61 -3.47 -1.22
CA GLU A 14 -13.51 -3.35 -2.39
C GLU A 14 -12.77 -2.82 -3.62
N LEU A 15 -11.86 -1.86 -3.44
CA LEU A 15 -11.04 -1.34 -4.54
C LEU A 15 -10.09 -2.41 -5.10
N ILE A 16 -9.45 -3.19 -4.23
CA ILE A 16 -8.60 -4.32 -4.65
C ILE A 16 -9.45 -5.35 -5.39
N ALA A 17 -10.62 -5.73 -4.85
CA ALA A 17 -11.52 -6.70 -5.47
C ALA A 17 -12.07 -6.26 -6.84
N ALA A 18 -12.11 -4.96 -7.12
CA ALA A 18 -12.55 -4.40 -8.41
C ALA A 18 -11.41 -4.12 -9.38
N LEU A 19 -10.16 -4.48 -9.06
CA LEU A 19 -9.06 -4.39 -10.02
C LEU A 19 -9.35 -5.25 -11.26
N PRO A 20 -8.96 -4.78 -12.45
CA PRO A 20 -8.86 -5.63 -13.64
C PRO A 20 -8.07 -6.91 -13.32
N SER A 21 -8.48 -8.05 -13.90
CA SER A 21 -7.93 -9.37 -13.55
C SER A 21 -6.41 -9.46 -13.70
N ASP A 22 -5.85 -8.82 -14.74
CA ASP A 22 -4.40 -8.75 -14.98
C ASP A 22 -3.65 -8.07 -13.84
N ARG A 23 -4.25 -7.08 -13.19
CA ARG A 23 -3.64 -6.40 -12.04
C ARG A 23 -3.93 -7.13 -10.75
N PHE A 24 -5.14 -7.67 -10.62
CA PHE A 24 -5.56 -8.43 -9.44
C PHE A 24 -4.61 -9.60 -9.18
N ASP A 25 -4.27 -10.37 -10.21
CA ASP A 25 -3.36 -11.52 -10.08
C ASP A 25 -1.94 -11.09 -9.68
N HIS A 26 -1.45 -9.99 -10.25
CA HIS A 26 -0.09 -9.49 -9.96
C HIS A 26 0.06 -8.99 -8.52
N VAL A 27 -0.97 -8.36 -7.93
CA VAL A 27 -0.91 -7.79 -6.57
C VAL A 27 -0.57 -8.84 -5.50
N PHE A 28 -0.93 -10.10 -5.74
CA PHE A 28 -0.69 -11.20 -4.78
C PHE A 28 0.52 -12.06 -5.13
N ASN A 29 1.27 -11.71 -6.18
CA ASN A 29 2.41 -12.48 -6.64
C ASN A 29 3.73 -11.82 -6.21
N HIS A 30 4.35 -12.33 -5.15
CA HIS A 30 5.61 -11.80 -4.64
C HIS A 30 6.78 -12.19 -5.54
N PRO A 31 7.76 -11.29 -5.82
CA PRO A 31 8.88 -11.56 -6.73
C PRO A 31 9.77 -12.73 -6.32
N ALA A 32 9.72 -13.17 -5.06
CA ALA A 32 10.43 -14.35 -4.57
C ALA A 32 9.69 -15.67 -4.84
N TRP A 33 8.41 -15.64 -5.20
CA TRP A 33 7.57 -16.84 -5.41
C TRP A 33 7.27 -17.09 -6.89
N THR A 34 7.63 -16.16 -7.77
CA THR A 34 7.45 -16.28 -9.23
C THR A 34 8.77 -16.41 -9.96
N SER A 35 8.78 -17.25 -11.01
CA SER A 35 9.89 -17.36 -11.95
C SER A 35 9.89 -16.23 -12.99
N ASP A 36 8.74 -15.59 -13.21
CA ASP A 36 8.58 -14.42 -14.07
C ASP A 36 8.36 -13.17 -13.22
N ARG A 37 9.36 -12.29 -13.16
CA ARG A 37 9.28 -11.04 -12.38
C ARG A 37 8.26 -10.06 -12.94
N ILE A 38 7.93 -10.14 -14.23
CA ILE A 38 6.96 -9.23 -14.87
C ILE A 38 5.56 -9.45 -14.33
N SER A 39 5.24 -10.67 -13.91
CA SER A 39 3.95 -11.05 -13.31
C SER A 39 3.89 -10.83 -11.80
N SER A 40 4.96 -10.30 -11.18
CA SER A 40 4.97 -9.92 -9.77
C SER A 40 4.32 -8.54 -9.55
N TYR A 41 4.06 -8.21 -8.29
CA TYR A 41 3.53 -6.88 -7.94
C TYR A 41 4.53 -5.73 -8.18
N GLU A 42 5.82 -5.98 -8.43
CA GLU A 42 6.86 -4.93 -8.42
C GLU A 42 6.58 -3.76 -9.36
N ARG A 43 5.96 -4.01 -10.52
CA ARG A 43 5.58 -2.94 -11.46
C ARG A 43 4.42 -2.10 -10.95
N LEU A 44 3.49 -2.72 -10.22
CA LEU A 44 2.39 -2.03 -9.57
C LEU A 44 2.88 -1.27 -8.33
N GLU A 45 3.82 -1.82 -7.57
CA GLU A 45 4.51 -1.13 -6.47
C GLU A 45 5.22 0.13 -6.98
N PHE A 46 6.00 0.01 -8.06
CA PHE A 46 6.68 1.16 -8.68
C PHE A 46 5.71 2.32 -9.02
N LEU A 47 4.56 2.00 -9.63
CA LEU A 47 3.53 3.00 -9.92
C LEU A 47 2.84 3.51 -8.65
N GLY A 48 2.52 2.60 -7.74
CA GLY A 48 1.82 2.86 -6.49
C GLY A 48 2.59 3.78 -5.55
N ASP A 49 3.90 3.63 -5.48
CA ASP A 49 4.77 4.49 -4.68
C ASP A 49 4.68 5.95 -5.13
N SER A 50 4.73 6.21 -6.44
CA SER A 50 4.56 7.58 -6.97
C SER A 50 3.17 8.16 -6.66
N VAL A 51 2.11 7.33 -6.71
CA VAL A 51 0.75 7.74 -6.37
C VAL A 51 0.62 8.08 -4.88
N LEU A 52 1.16 7.22 -4.01
CA LEU A 52 1.16 7.43 -2.56
C LEU A 52 1.97 8.65 -2.17
N GLU A 53 3.16 8.82 -2.75
CA GLU A 53 4.01 9.98 -2.54
C GLU A 53 3.30 11.28 -2.91
N LEU A 54 2.62 11.33 -4.05
CA LEU A 54 1.85 12.50 -4.48
C LEU A 54 0.70 12.80 -3.51
N ALA A 55 -0.09 11.79 -3.15
CA ALA A 55 -1.22 11.94 -2.24
C ALA A 55 -0.78 12.49 -0.88
N ILE A 56 0.31 11.95 -0.33
CA ILE A 56 0.85 12.39 0.95
C ILE A 56 1.52 13.76 0.83
N ALA A 57 2.27 14.03 -0.23
CA ALA A 57 2.86 15.35 -0.45
C ALA A 57 1.76 16.44 -0.49
N ARG A 58 0.65 16.17 -1.17
CA ARG A 58 -0.49 17.07 -1.20
C ARG A 58 -1.12 17.26 0.18
N ALA A 59 -1.34 16.17 0.92
CA ALA A 59 -1.90 16.25 2.27
C ALA A 59 -1.01 17.02 3.24
N LEU A 60 0.32 16.88 3.13
CA LEU A 60 1.28 17.62 3.94
C LEU A 60 1.31 19.11 3.58
N TYR A 61 1.30 19.43 2.29
CA TYR A 61 1.23 20.81 1.79
C TYR A 61 -0.01 21.55 2.32
N ASP A 62 -1.18 20.93 2.25
CA ASP A 62 -2.43 21.54 2.73
C ASP A 62 -2.49 21.62 4.27
N ARG A 63 -1.86 20.67 4.98
CA ARG A 63 -1.92 20.58 6.46
C ARG A 63 -0.90 21.46 7.17
N PHE A 64 0.25 21.72 6.54
CA PHE A 64 1.37 22.45 7.13
C PHE A 64 1.78 23.62 6.22
N PRO A 65 0.93 24.66 6.07
CA PRO A 65 1.16 25.75 5.13
C PRO A 65 2.39 26.61 5.46
N ASP A 66 2.86 26.59 6.70
CA ASP A 66 4.00 27.38 7.19
C ASP A 66 5.34 26.61 7.13
N PHE A 67 5.35 25.36 6.64
CA PHE A 67 6.55 24.52 6.58
C PHE A 67 7.23 24.70 5.22
N ASP A 68 8.56 24.72 5.22
CA ASP A 68 9.34 24.74 3.98
C ASP A 68 9.40 23.34 3.33
N ASP A 69 9.96 23.28 2.12
CA ASP A 69 10.07 22.04 1.36
C ASP A 69 10.91 20.97 2.07
N GLY A 70 11.94 21.39 2.79
CA GLY A 70 12.82 20.51 3.57
C GLY A 70 12.08 19.84 4.72
N ASP A 71 11.29 20.59 5.49
CA ASP A 71 10.51 20.06 6.59
C ASP A 71 9.38 19.14 6.12
N LEU A 72 8.69 19.52 5.04
CA LEU A 72 7.68 18.66 4.41
C LEU A 72 8.31 17.36 3.89
N ALA A 73 9.50 17.41 3.28
CA ALA A 73 10.21 16.24 2.80
C ALA A 73 10.63 15.30 3.93
N LYS A 74 11.12 15.83 5.07
CA LYS A 74 11.44 15.02 6.26
C LYS A 74 10.21 14.29 6.80
N ILE A 75 9.08 14.97 6.92
CA ILE A 75 7.83 14.34 7.38
C ILE A 75 7.41 13.26 6.39
N ARG A 76 7.39 13.58 5.08
CA ARG A 76 7.03 12.62 4.03
C ARG A 76 7.89 11.36 4.10
N ALA A 77 9.20 11.49 4.24
CA ALA A 77 10.11 10.35 4.34
C ALA A 77 9.83 9.46 5.56
N HIS A 78 9.31 10.01 6.66
CA HIS A 78 8.90 9.22 7.81
C HIS A 78 7.55 8.53 7.61
N VAL A 79 6.55 9.22 7.07
CA VAL A 79 5.18 8.68 6.94
C VAL A 79 4.98 7.82 5.70
N VAL A 80 5.79 8.01 4.65
CA VAL A 80 5.87 7.14 3.47
C VAL A 80 7.13 6.29 3.62
N SER A 81 7.03 5.26 4.45
CA SER A 81 8.14 4.35 4.73
C SER A 81 7.64 2.93 4.81
N ARG A 82 8.53 1.95 4.59
CA ARG A 82 8.19 0.52 4.74
C ARG A 82 7.54 0.21 6.09
N HIS A 83 8.03 0.83 7.17
CA HIS A 83 7.48 0.63 8.51
C HIS A 83 6.05 1.18 8.63
N ALA A 84 5.82 2.41 8.15
CA ALA A 84 4.50 3.01 8.15
C ALA A 84 3.50 2.24 7.27
N CYS A 85 3.90 1.88 6.05
CA CYS A 85 3.08 1.06 5.15
C CYS A 85 2.76 -0.30 5.75
N ALA A 86 3.71 -0.96 6.40
CA ALA A 86 3.47 -2.24 7.07
C ALA A 86 2.53 -2.11 8.29
N ALA A 87 2.55 -0.99 9.01
CA ALA A 87 1.61 -0.72 10.09
C ALA A 87 0.19 -0.53 9.54
N VAL A 88 0.02 0.30 8.51
CA VAL A 88 -1.26 0.52 7.83
C VAL A 88 -1.79 -0.77 7.20
N ALA A 89 -0.93 -1.58 6.56
CA ALA A 89 -1.32 -2.86 5.97
C ALA A 89 -1.87 -3.85 7.01
N ARG A 90 -1.30 -3.86 8.23
CA ARG A 90 -1.80 -4.67 9.36
C ARG A 90 -3.15 -4.17 9.86
N GLU A 91 -3.32 -2.86 10.02
CA GLU A 91 -4.61 -2.26 10.43
C GLU A 91 -5.73 -2.54 9.43
N LEU A 92 -5.40 -2.63 8.14
CA LEU A 92 -6.34 -2.93 7.06
C LEU A 92 -6.53 -4.44 6.82
N GLY A 93 -5.82 -5.30 7.56
CA GLY A 93 -5.88 -6.75 7.40
C GLY A 93 -5.49 -7.21 5.99
N LEU A 94 -4.46 -6.59 5.38
CA LEU A 94 -3.97 -6.97 4.05
C LEU A 94 -3.11 -8.23 4.07
N GLY A 95 -2.49 -8.56 5.22
CA GLY A 95 -1.74 -9.80 5.39
C GLY A 95 -2.63 -11.04 5.21
N GLU A 96 -3.83 -11.02 5.81
CA GLU A 96 -4.85 -12.06 5.64
C GLU A 96 -5.22 -12.23 4.16
N LEU A 97 -5.48 -11.11 3.48
CA LEU A 97 -5.84 -11.12 2.06
C LEU A 97 -4.70 -11.68 1.18
N LEU A 98 -3.44 -11.38 1.53
CA LEU A 98 -2.27 -11.93 0.84
C LEU A 98 -2.18 -13.45 1.05
N VAL A 99 -2.39 -13.95 2.26
CA VAL A 99 -2.39 -15.40 2.55
C VAL A 99 -3.54 -16.13 1.85
N GLU A 100 -4.73 -15.52 1.78
CA GLU A 100 -5.90 -16.10 1.11
C GLU A 100 -5.75 -16.17 -0.41
N ARG A 101 -5.01 -15.23 -1.02
CA ARG A 101 -5.01 -15.02 -2.47
C ARG A 101 -3.70 -15.34 -3.15
N ALA A 102 -2.58 -15.22 -2.46
CA ALA A 102 -1.32 -15.72 -2.99
C ALA A 102 -1.39 -17.24 -3.08
N GLY A 103 -0.72 -17.81 -4.08
CA GLY A 103 -0.60 -19.25 -4.24
C GLY A 103 0.30 -19.89 -3.17
N ASP A 104 1.29 -20.66 -3.61
CA ASP A 104 2.22 -21.36 -2.72
C ASP A 104 3.20 -20.39 -2.02
N ILE A 105 2.72 -19.69 -0.98
CA ILE A 105 3.59 -18.95 -0.07
C ILE A 105 4.48 -19.96 0.68
N PRO A 106 5.81 -19.80 0.69
CA PRO A 106 6.70 -20.63 1.49
C PRO A 106 6.33 -20.58 2.98
N ALA A 107 6.30 -21.72 3.67
CA ALA A 107 5.92 -21.80 5.08
C ALA A 107 6.62 -20.79 6.02
N PRO A 108 7.93 -20.49 5.88
CA PRO A 108 8.59 -19.47 6.70
C PRO A 108 8.09 -18.05 6.46
N GLU A 109 7.57 -17.75 5.27
CA GLU A 109 7.01 -16.43 4.93
C GLU A 109 5.58 -16.30 5.47
N LEU A 110 4.80 -17.39 5.53
CA LEU A 110 3.48 -17.39 6.17
C LEU A 110 3.55 -16.96 7.64
N GLU A 111 4.56 -17.43 8.39
CA GLU A 111 4.79 -17.05 9.79
C GLU A 111 5.17 -15.58 9.98
N ARG A 112 5.64 -14.90 8.93
CA ARG A 112 6.01 -13.48 8.96
C ARG A 112 4.87 -12.55 8.55
N ILE A 113 3.87 -13.08 7.84
CA ILE A 113 2.73 -12.34 7.31
C ILE A 113 1.52 -12.40 8.27
N ALA A 114 1.38 -13.51 9.02
CA ALA A 114 0.39 -13.70 10.09
C ALA A 114 0.77 -12.97 11.39
#